data_AF-A0A1E7FWP4-F1
#
_entry.id   AF-A0A1E7FWP4-F1
#
_cell.length_a   1.000
_cell.length_b   1.000
_cell.length_c   1.000
_cell.angle_alpha   90.00
_cell.angle_beta   90.00
_cell.angle_gamma   90.00
#
_symmetry.space_group_name_H-M   'P 1'
#
loop_
_entity.id
_entity.type
_entity.pdbx_description
1 polymer ?
#
loop_
_entity_poly.entity_id
_entity_poly.type
_entity_poly.pdbx_seq_one_letter_code
_entity_poly.pdbx_strand_id
1 'polypeptide(L)'
;MMEEFATTFVETTLMEHAKFANYLMLSSHLLANPEWDVDGVMGEGDLMGVTVELRDTNINLHYFQQTCDSIIRGRKLTNDAPDRSILEIDEQENLASFAPLGMRTRVVNQVVDKLLEVALDINGVTPDIWLKGANVFARDVYGLVGSDCDIPAVNRLLEVTRVMTMDYERFSLLSNALCDLMGSDGFIDIEELTADTTLREEATSMLKAKNISYPLDAISILNRRRS
;
A
#
# COMPACT_ATOMS: atom_id res chain seq x y z
N MET A 1 6.65 -23.72 0.72
CA MET A 1 7.67 -23.31 -0.27
C MET A 1 7.51 -21.87 -0.77
N MET A 2 6.50 -21.49 -1.56
CA MET A 2 6.37 -20.07 -2.00
C MET A 2 6.07 -19.09 -0.86
N GLU A 3 5.28 -19.52 0.12
CA GLU A 3 4.98 -18.72 1.32
C GLU A 3 6.24 -18.51 2.16
N GLU A 4 6.95 -19.60 2.48
CA GLU A 4 8.21 -19.58 3.22
C GLU A 4 9.27 -18.70 2.51
N PHE A 5 9.34 -18.77 1.18
CA PHE A 5 10.21 -17.89 0.41
C PHE A 5 9.81 -16.43 0.61
N ALA A 6 8.52 -16.09 0.45
CA ALA A 6 8.06 -14.71 0.58
C ALA A 6 8.34 -14.17 1.99
N THR A 7 8.04 -14.95 3.02
CA THR A 7 8.33 -14.62 4.42
C THR A 7 9.83 -14.42 4.63
N THR A 8 10.68 -15.35 4.19
CA THR A 8 12.14 -15.21 4.34
C THR A 8 12.68 -14.01 3.58
N PHE A 9 12.17 -13.75 2.37
CA PHE A 9 12.60 -12.62 1.57
C PHE A 9 12.20 -11.30 2.25
N VAL A 10 10.95 -11.17 2.70
CA VAL A 10 10.47 -9.94 3.34
C VAL A 10 11.11 -9.74 4.71
N GLU A 11 11.09 -10.74 5.59
CA GLU A 11 11.59 -10.62 6.97
C GLU A 11 13.13 -10.56 7.03
N THR A 12 13.83 -11.44 6.32
CA THR A 12 15.30 -11.44 6.41
C THR A 12 15.93 -10.47 5.41
N THR A 13 15.48 -10.47 4.15
CA THR A 13 16.14 -9.64 3.13
C THR A 13 15.68 -8.19 3.20
N LEU A 14 14.37 -7.92 3.23
CA LEU A 14 13.89 -6.55 3.22
C LEU A 14 13.95 -5.91 4.61
N MET A 15 13.37 -6.54 5.63
CA MET A 15 13.26 -5.97 6.98
C MET A 15 14.62 -5.82 7.66
N GLU A 16 15.43 -6.88 7.69
CA GLU A 16 16.73 -6.86 8.37
C GLU A 16 17.84 -6.26 7.49
N HIS A 17 18.10 -6.85 6.31
CA HIS A 17 19.26 -6.44 5.51
C HIS A 17 19.06 -5.13 4.73
N ALA A 18 17.87 -4.91 4.16
CA ALA A 18 17.56 -3.71 3.40
C ALA A 18 16.91 -2.59 4.23
N LYS A 19 16.91 -2.75 5.56
CA LYS A 19 16.45 -1.77 6.57
C LYS A 19 14.98 -1.36 6.46
N PHE A 20 14.13 -2.19 5.85
CA PHE A 20 12.70 -1.88 5.76
C PHE A 20 12.05 -1.73 7.14
N ALA A 21 12.51 -2.49 8.15
CA ALA A 21 12.04 -2.35 9.53
C ALA A 21 12.30 -0.94 10.09
N ASN A 22 13.48 -0.37 9.82
CA ASN A 22 13.82 0.98 10.25
C ASN A 22 12.92 2.01 9.58
N TYR A 23 12.65 1.84 8.28
CA TYR A 23 11.72 2.71 7.57
C TYR A 23 10.29 2.63 8.14
N LEU A 24 9.79 1.43 8.48
CA LEU A 24 8.46 1.28 9.09
C LEU A 24 8.37 1.99 10.44
N MET A 25 9.39 1.86 11.28
CA MET A 25 9.47 2.60 12.54
C MET A 25 9.52 4.12 12.32
N LEU A 26 10.35 4.57 11.38
CA LEU A 26 10.46 5.97 10.99
C LEU A 26 9.11 6.51 10.49
N SER A 27 8.39 5.71 9.71
CA SER A 27 7.11 6.08 9.10
C SER A 27 6.05 6.41 10.16
N SER A 28 5.96 5.63 11.24
CA SER A 28 5.06 5.96 12.36
C SER A 28 5.38 7.33 12.98
N HIS A 29 6.67 7.62 13.21
CA HIS A 29 7.10 8.91 13.73
C HIS A 29 6.84 10.07 12.76
N LEU A 30 7.10 9.83 11.49
CA LEU A 30 6.89 10.78 10.41
C LEU A 30 5.40 11.12 10.24
N LEU A 31 4.51 10.14 10.38
CA LEU A 31 3.07 10.36 10.35
C LEU A 31 2.55 11.09 11.60
N ALA A 32 3.11 10.81 12.78
CA ALA A 32 2.62 11.35 14.05
C ALA A 32 3.20 12.73 14.43
N ASN A 33 4.24 13.23 13.74
CA ASN A 33 4.91 14.47 14.12
C ASN A 33 4.56 15.67 13.20
N PRO A 34 4.04 16.79 13.73
CA PRO A 34 3.70 17.99 12.95
C PRO A 34 4.91 18.77 12.40
N GLU A 35 6.05 18.71 13.09
CA GLU A 35 7.25 19.51 12.83
C GLU A 35 8.33 18.75 12.07
N TRP A 36 7.96 17.64 11.42
CA TRP A 36 8.93 16.78 10.74
C TRP A 36 9.68 17.54 9.63
N ASP A 37 11.01 17.55 9.72
CA ASP A 37 11.89 18.16 8.74
C ASP A 37 12.00 17.24 7.51
N VAL A 38 11.34 17.65 6.42
CA VAL A 38 11.30 16.90 5.17
C VAL A 38 12.66 16.94 4.46
N ASP A 39 13.46 17.98 4.68
CA ASP A 39 14.73 18.19 3.98
C ASP A 39 15.83 17.27 4.54
N GLY A 40 15.82 17.00 5.84
CA GLY A 40 16.75 16.07 6.48
C GLY A 40 16.57 14.59 6.09
N VAL A 41 15.38 14.22 5.61
CA VAL A 41 14.98 12.82 5.33
C VAL A 41 15.26 12.43 3.88
N MET A 42 15.23 13.41 2.97
CA MET A 42 15.42 13.15 1.54
C MET A 42 16.89 12.96 1.16
N GLY A 43 17.84 13.44 1.96
CA GLY A 43 19.26 13.44 1.60
C GLY A 43 19.54 14.36 0.40
N GLU A 44 20.67 15.06 0.42
CA GLU A 44 21.02 15.98 -0.66
C GLU A 44 21.15 15.23 -2.01
N GLY A 45 20.35 15.65 -3.00
CA GLY A 45 20.46 15.19 -4.39
C GLY A 45 19.69 13.92 -4.76
N ASP A 46 18.58 13.60 -4.07
CA ASP A 46 17.88 12.33 -4.28
C ASP A 46 17.21 12.19 -5.65
N LEU A 47 17.84 11.37 -6.51
CA LEU A 47 17.36 10.98 -7.84
C LEU A 47 16.33 9.84 -7.79
N MET A 48 16.17 9.14 -6.66
CA MET A 48 15.32 7.94 -6.52
C MET A 48 13.90 8.25 -6.02
N GLY A 49 13.66 9.46 -5.49
CA GLY A 49 12.32 9.89 -5.08
C GLY A 49 11.72 9.14 -3.88
N VAL A 50 12.53 8.45 -3.07
CA VAL A 50 12.11 7.72 -1.85
C VAL A 50 13.01 8.06 -0.67
N THR A 51 12.47 8.00 0.55
CA THR A 51 13.24 8.21 1.79
C THR A 51 14.51 7.34 1.87
N VAL A 52 15.59 7.89 2.43
CA VAL A 52 16.93 7.27 2.46
C VAL A 52 16.89 5.83 3.02
N GLU A 53 16.14 5.61 4.10
CA GLU A 53 15.98 4.32 4.76
C GLU A 53 15.25 3.28 3.88
N LEU A 54 14.49 3.72 2.88
CA LEU A 54 13.76 2.85 1.97
C LEU A 54 14.55 2.54 0.69
N ARG A 55 15.67 3.24 0.41
CA ARG A 55 16.41 3.09 -0.86
C ARG A 55 16.87 1.65 -1.13
N ASP A 56 17.52 1.02 -0.16
CA ASP A 56 18.00 -0.36 -0.31
C ASP A 56 16.83 -1.34 -0.49
N THR A 57 15.73 -1.13 0.24
CA THR A 57 14.50 -1.92 0.11
C THR A 57 13.90 -1.77 -1.28
N ASN A 58 13.81 -0.54 -1.79
CA ASN A 58 13.30 -0.25 -3.13
C ASN A 58 14.15 -0.93 -4.20
N ILE A 59 15.48 -0.82 -4.11
CA ILE A 59 16.40 -1.48 -5.05
C ILE A 59 16.20 -3.00 -5.05
N ASN A 60 16.17 -3.63 -3.87
CA ASN A 60 16.01 -5.09 -3.76
C ASN A 60 14.64 -5.57 -4.28
N LEU A 61 13.57 -4.86 -3.91
CA LEU A 61 12.22 -5.19 -4.36
C LEU A 61 12.09 -4.99 -5.88
N HIS A 62 12.67 -3.91 -6.41
CA HIS A 62 12.68 -3.63 -7.85
C HIS A 62 13.41 -4.72 -8.63
N TYR A 63 14.61 -5.13 -8.20
CA TYR A 63 15.33 -6.23 -8.85
C TYR A 63 14.58 -7.56 -8.79
N PHE A 64 13.94 -7.86 -7.65
CA PHE A 64 13.11 -9.04 -7.52
C PHE A 64 11.92 -8.99 -8.49
N GLN A 65 11.17 -7.89 -8.52
CA GLN A 65 10.04 -7.70 -9.43
C GLN A 65 10.47 -7.76 -10.90
N GLN A 66 11.57 -7.11 -11.27
CA GLN A 66 12.13 -7.17 -12.62
C GLN A 66 12.52 -8.59 -13.02
N THR A 67 13.05 -9.37 -12.08
CA THR A 67 13.42 -10.78 -12.33
C THR A 67 12.18 -11.62 -12.58
N CYS A 68 11.14 -11.49 -11.74
CA CYS A 68 9.85 -12.13 -11.96
C CYS A 68 9.24 -11.73 -13.32
N ASP A 69 9.22 -10.44 -13.61
CA ASP A 69 8.69 -9.87 -14.85
C ASP A 69 9.46 -10.33 -16.08
N SER A 70 10.79 -10.45 -16.00
CA SER A 70 11.61 -10.93 -17.12
C SER A 70 11.32 -12.40 -17.44
N ILE A 71 11.10 -13.24 -16.43
CA ILE A 71 10.72 -14.64 -16.61
C ILE A 71 9.30 -14.73 -17.20
N ILE A 72 8.38 -13.87 -16.76
CA ILE A 72 7.00 -13.80 -17.26
C ILE A 72 6.96 -13.29 -18.71
N ARG A 73 7.69 -12.21 -19.03
CA ARG A 73 7.67 -11.53 -20.35
C ARG A 73 8.55 -12.17 -21.39
N GLY A 74 9.69 -12.75 -21.01
CA GLY A 74 10.63 -13.44 -21.92
C GLY A 74 9.97 -14.58 -22.72
N ARG A 75 8.78 -15.01 -22.31
CA ARG A 75 7.95 -16.00 -23.00
C ARG A 75 6.89 -15.44 -23.96
N LYS A 76 6.45 -14.19 -23.80
CA LYS A 76 5.48 -13.58 -24.73
C LYS A 76 6.09 -13.34 -26.11
N LEU A 77 7.40 -13.12 -26.19
CA LEU A 77 8.13 -12.87 -27.45
C LEU A 77 8.51 -14.14 -28.23
N THR A 78 8.42 -15.33 -27.62
CA THR A 78 8.68 -16.61 -28.31
C THR A 78 7.45 -17.16 -29.04
N ASN A 79 6.26 -16.57 -28.84
CA ASN A 79 5.00 -17.06 -29.37
C ASN A 79 4.55 -16.36 -30.67
N ASP A 80 5.35 -15.43 -31.22
CA ASP A 80 5.08 -14.76 -32.50
C ASP A 80 5.69 -15.48 -33.72
N ALA A 81 6.26 -16.69 -33.54
CA ALA A 81 6.61 -17.55 -34.67
C ALA A 81 5.38 -18.37 -35.08
N PRO A 82 4.81 -18.18 -36.29
CA PRO A 82 3.76 -19.06 -36.76
C PRO A 82 4.40 -20.40 -37.10
N ASP A 83 3.67 -21.48 -36.83
CA ASP A 83 3.85 -22.82 -37.40
C ASP A 83 4.69 -23.81 -36.55
N ARG A 84 4.01 -24.54 -35.64
CA ARG A 84 3.82 -26.02 -35.68
C ARG A 84 3.36 -26.62 -34.33
N SER A 85 2.51 -27.66 -34.44
CA SER A 85 2.00 -28.59 -33.41
C SER A 85 1.07 -28.02 -32.32
N ILE A 86 -0.21 -27.95 -32.69
CA ILE A 86 -1.37 -27.88 -31.81
C ILE A 86 -1.56 -29.28 -31.17
N LEU A 87 -1.28 -29.45 -29.87
CA LEU A 87 -2.06 -30.28 -28.90
C LEU A 87 -1.36 -30.73 -27.61
N GLU A 88 -0.06 -30.49 -27.37
CA GLU A 88 0.59 -30.97 -26.11
C GLU A 88 1.43 -29.91 -25.36
N ILE A 89 1.33 -28.65 -25.74
CA ILE A 89 2.20 -27.58 -25.22
C ILE A 89 1.53 -26.75 -24.09
N ASP A 90 0.22 -26.83 -23.90
CA ASP A 90 -0.53 -25.88 -23.06
C ASP A 90 -0.40 -26.09 -21.53
N GLU A 91 -0.12 -27.31 -21.04
CA GLU A 91 -0.11 -27.58 -19.59
C GLU A 91 1.27 -27.38 -18.94
N GLN A 92 2.34 -27.83 -19.59
CA GLN A 92 3.71 -27.63 -19.08
C GLN A 92 4.12 -26.15 -19.17
N GLU A 93 3.56 -25.42 -20.13
CA GLU A 93 3.88 -24.02 -20.33
C GLU A 93 3.22 -23.08 -19.32
N ASN A 94 2.01 -23.34 -18.83
CA ASN A 94 1.41 -22.53 -17.78
C ASN A 94 2.06 -22.70 -16.39
N LEU A 95 2.74 -23.82 -16.14
CA LEU A 95 3.34 -24.15 -14.85
C LEU A 95 4.58 -23.30 -14.51
N ALA A 96 5.40 -22.93 -15.50
CA ALA A 96 6.66 -22.22 -15.23
C ALA A 96 6.46 -20.73 -14.87
N SER A 97 5.38 -20.10 -15.33
CA SER A 97 5.00 -18.73 -14.94
C SER A 97 4.25 -18.67 -13.61
N PHE A 98 3.71 -19.79 -13.15
CA PHE A 98 2.95 -19.87 -11.91
C PHE A 98 3.79 -19.50 -10.68
N ALA A 99 5.04 -20.00 -10.61
CA ALA A 99 5.92 -19.73 -9.48
C ALA A 99 6.37 -18.25 -9.41
N PRO A 100 6.90 -17.61 -10.48
CA PRO A 100 7.27 -16.19 -10.43
C PRO A 100 6.09 -15.27 -10.14
N LEU A 101 4.91 -15.53 -10.73
CA LEU A 101 3.69 -14.76 -10.44
C LEU A 101 3.28 -14.93 -8.98
N GLY A 102 3.22 -16.17 -8.49
CA GLY A 102 2.86 -16.50 -7.12
C GLY A 102 3.84 -15.96 -6.09
N MET A 103 5.14 -15.91 -6.40
CA MET A 103 6.17 -15.32 -5.55
C MET A 103 6.06 -13.80 -5.54
N ARG A 104 5.92 -13.17 -6.71
CA ARG A 104 5.73 -11.71 -6.83
C ARG A 104 4.54 -11.23 -6.01
N THR A 105 3.39 -11.87 -6.19
CA THR A 105 2.17 -11.50 -5.46
C THR A 105 2.31 -11.66 -3.95
N ARG A 106 2.92 -12.76 -3.46
CA ARG A 106 3.09 -12.99 -2.02
C ARG A 106 4.06 -12.00 -1.37
N VAL A 107 5.21 -11.77 -2.00
CA VAL A 107 6.20 -10.80 -1.50
C VAL A 107 5.59 -9.41 -1.45
N VAL A 108 4.92 -8.97 -2.52
CA VAL A 108 4.29 -7.65 -2.55
C VAL A 108 3.16 -7.55 -1.53
N ASN A 109 2.32 -8.57 -1.39
CA ASN A 109 1.27 -8.58 -0.35
C ASN A 109 1.86 -8.40 1.05
N GLN A 110 2.91 -9.14 1.39
CA GLN A 110 3.54 -9.02 2.72
C GLN A 110 4.18 -7.64 2.95
N VAL A 111 4.82 -7.05 1.92
CA VAL A 111 5.34 -5.67 2.01
C VAL A 111 4.20 -4.66 2.22
N VAL A 112 3.11 -4.83 1.47
CA VAL A 112 1.90 -3.99 1.58
C VAL A 112 1.27 -4.11 2.95
N ASP A 113 1.15 -5.33 3.48
CA ASP A 113 0.57 -5.58 4.80
C ASP A 113 1.35 -4.84 5.89
N LYS A 114 2.68 -4.82 5.81
CA LYS A 114 3.52 -4.03 6.74
C LYS A 114 3.32 -2.52 6.64
N LEU A 115 3.08 -2.00 5.44
CA LEU A 115 2.77 -0.57 5.26
C LEU A 115 1.36 -0.24 5.73
N LEU A 116 0.40 -1.14 5.53
CA LEU A 116 -0.97 -1.00 6.04
C LEU A 116 -1.01 -1.08 7.57
N GLU A 117 -0.18 -1.92 8.21
CA GLU A 117 -0.03 -1.98 9.67
C GLU A 117 0.31 -0.59 10.25
N VAL A 118 1.21 0.15 9.60
CA VAL A 118 1.59 1.51 9.98
C VAL A 118 0.48 2.52 9.68
N ALA A 119 -0.08 2.47 8.46
CA ALA A 119 -1.06 3.45 8.00
C ALA A 119 -2.39 3.35 8.75
N LEU A 120 -2.87 2.13 9.01
CA LEU A 120 -4.15 1.84 9.69
C LEU A 120 -4.02 1.75 11.20
N ASP A 121 -2.81 1.90 11.73
CA ASP A 121 -2.50 1.88 13.15
C ASP A 121 -2.94 0.60 13.88
N ILE A 122 -2.67 -0.55 13.26
CA ILE A 122 -3.06 -1.87 13.80
C ILE A 122 -2.43 -2.10 15.19
N ASN A 123 -1.27 -1.51 15.45
CA ASN A 123 -0.50 -1.67 16.68
C ASN A 123 -0.65 -0.50 17.68
N GLY A 124 -1.42 0.54 17.36
CA GLY A 124 -1.60 1.71 18.23
C GLY A 124 -0.38 2.63 18.36
N VAL A 125 0.49 2.66 17.35
CA VAL A 125 1.76 3.41 17.30
C VAL A 125 1.66 4.69 16.45
N THR A 126 0.66 4.80 15.58
CA THR A 126 0.42 5.94 14.68
C THR A 126 -0.96 6.59 14.97
N PRO A 127 -1.16 7.15 16.18
CA PRO A 127 -2.48 7.63 16.61
C PRO A 127 -2.94 8.88 15.87
N ASP A 128 -2.01 9.69 15.36
CA ASP A 128 -2.28 10.89 14.58
C ASP A 128 -1.59 10.81 13.22
N ILE A 129 -2.23 11.39 12.20
CA ILE A 129 -1.69 11.47 10.84
C ILE A 129 -1.62 12.94 10.43
N TRP A 130 -0.41 13.49 10.39
CA TRP A 130 -0.15 14.83 9.88
C TRP A 130 0.05 14.80 8.36
N LEU A 131 -0.51 15.79 7.67
CA LEU A 131 -0.49 15.85 6.21
C LEU A 131 0.92 15.85 5.61
N LYS A 132 1.88 16.53 6.24
CA LYS A 132 3.28 16.56 5.79
C LYS A 132 3.88 15.15 5.77
N GLY A 133 3.75 14.42 6.87
CA GLY A 133 4.17 13.02 6.96
C GLY A 133 3.42 12.13 5.97
N ALA A 134 2.09 12.27 5.89
CA ALA A 134 1.27 11.50 4.96
C ALA A 134 1.75 11.65 3.50
N ASN A 135 2.15 12.85 3.08
CA ASN A 135 2.67 13.09 1.74
C ASN A 135 3.99 12.37 1.47
N VAL A 136 4.91 12.37 2.45
CA VAL A 136 6.19 11.65 2.33
C VAL A 136 5.93 10.14 2.28
N PHE A 137 5.11 9.62 3.18
CA PHE A 137 4.74 8.21 3.21
C PHE A 137 4.06 7.77 1.90
N ALA A 138 3.11 8.56 1.37
CA ALA A 138 2.42 8.26 0.12
C ALA A 138 3.38 8.23 -1.08
N ARG A 139 4.33 9.17 -1.14
CA ARG A 139 5.37 9.19 -2.17
C ARG A 139 6.24 7.93 -2.10
N ASP A 140 6.69 7.57 -0.90
CA ASP A 140 7.56 6.42 -0.68
C ASP A 140 6.84 5.10 -1.03
N VAL A 141 5.56 4.96 -0.65
CA VAL A 141 4.70 3.86 -1.08
C VAL A 141 4.63 3.82 -2.60
N TYR A 142 4.31 4.93 -3.25
CA TYR A 142 4.23 4.99 -4.72
C TYR A 142 5.56 4.61 -5.39
N GLY A 143 6.69 5.04 -4.83
CA GLY A 143 8.02 4.67 -5.33
C GLY A 143 8.32 3.17 -5.20
N LEU A 144 7.73 2.49 -4.20
CA LEU A 144 7.95 1.08 -3.92
C LEU A 144 7.03 0.14 -4.71
N VAL A 145 5.74 0.49 -4.84
CA VAL A 145 4.72 -0.39 -5.44
C VAL A 145 4.16 0.11 -6.78
N GLY A 146 4.49 1.34 -7.20
CA GLY A 146 4.04 1.95 -8.45
C GLY A 146 2.61 2.50 -8.41
N SER A 147 2.08 2.89 -9.58
CA SER A 147 0.74 3.48 -9.73
C SER A 147 -0.37 2.48 -9.96
N ASP A 148 -0.07 1.37 -10.64
CA ASP A 148 -1.06 0.42 -11.12
C ASP A 148 -0.49 -0.98 -10.98
N CYS A 149 -1.14 -1.80 -10.15
CA CYS A 149 -0.76 -3.17 -9.94
C CYS A 149 -1.98 -4.09 -10.05
N ASP A 150 -1.78 -5.26 -10.62
CA ASP A 150 -2.77 -6.33 -10.70
C ASP A 150 -3.06 -6.97 -9.33
N ILE A 151 -2.34 -6.55 -8.29
CA ILE A 151 -2.44 -7.04 -6.92
C ILE A 151 -3.44 -6.17 -6.12
N PRO A 152 -4.59 -6.73 -5.67
CA PRO A 152 -5.60 -5.96 -4.95
C PRO A 152 -5.11 -5.28 -3.66
N ALA A 153 -4.15 -5.89 -2.96
CA ALA A 153 -3.56 -5.30 -1.76
C ALA A 153 -2.85 -3.96 -2.06
N VAL A 154 -2.14 -3.88 -3.19
CA VAL A 154 -1.49 -2.63 -3.62
C VAL A 154 -2.53 -1.54 -3.85
N ASN A 155 -3.63 -1.86 -4.55
CA ASN A 155 -4.70 -0.90 -4.80
C ASN A 155 -5.35 -0.41 -3.50
N ARG A 156 -5.53 -1.31 -2.51
CA ARG A 156 -5.96 -0.93 -1.16
C ARG A 156 -5.01 0.07 -0.50
N LEU A 157 -3.70 -0.21 -0.51
CA LEU A 157 -2.69 0.68 0.07
C LEU A 157 -2.61 2.04 -0.63
N LEU A 158 -2.68 2.05 -1.97
CA LEU A 158 -2.72 3.29 -2.76
C LEU A 158 -4.00 4.11 -2.44
N GLU A 159 -5.13 3.46 -2.22
CA GLU A 159 -6.34 4.15 -1.79
C GLU A 159 -6.20 4.73 -0.37
N VAL A 160 -5.63 3.97 0.57
CA VAL A 160 -5.37 4.43 1.95
C VAL A 160 -4.47 5.66 1.94
N THR A 161 -3.34 5.61 1.23
CA THR A 161 -2.42 6.76 1.13
C THR A 161 -3.10 7.97 0.48
N ARG A 162 -3.95 7.77 -0.53
CA ARG A 162 -4.74 8.85 -1.14
C ARG A 162 -5.70 9.52 -0.15
N VAL A 163 -6.33 8.74 0.75
CA VAL A 163 -7.19 9.30 1.82
C VAL A 163 -6.35 10.08 2.84
N MET A 164 -5.16 9.56 3.20
CA MET A 164 -4.23 10.25 4.13
C MET A 164 -3.78 11.62 3.59
N THR A 165 -3.60 11.75 2.27
CA THR A 165 -3.11 12.97 1.62
C THR A 165 -4.21 13.88 1.05
N MET A 166 -5.49 13.65 1.40
CA MET A 166 -6.69 14.19 0.74
C MET A 166 -6.93 15.72 0.77
N ASP A 167 -6.00 16.67 0.69
CA ASP A 167 -6.34 18.12 0.82
C ASP A 167 -7.26 18.48 2.04
N TYR A 168 -7.55 19.74 2.30
CA TYR A 168 -8.37 20.10 3.47
C TYR A 168 -9.87 20.13 3.14
N GLU A 169 -10.22 20.66 1.97
CA GLU A 169 -11.63 20.88 1.59
C GLU A 169 -12.36 19.55 1.39
N ARG A 170 -11.75 18.63 0.62
CA ARG A 170 -12.36 17.31 0.37
C ARG A 170 -12.48 16.50 1.66
N PHE A 171 -11.47 16.59 2.50
CA PHE A 171 -11.47 15.91 3.79
C PHE A 171 -12.53 16.44 4.73
N SER A 172 -12.61 17.75 4.91
CA SER A 172 -13.61 18.36 5.79
C SER A 172 -15.03 18.06 5.31
N LEU A 173 -15.29 18.15 4.00
CA LEU A 173 -16.58 17.79 3.42
C LEU A 173 -16.94 16.31 3.67
N LEU A 174 -15.98 15.40 3.49
CA LEU A 174 -16.22 13.97 3.70
C LEU A 174 -16.42 13.64 5.18
N SER A 175 -15.56 14.17 6.05
CA SER A 175 -15.62 13.96 7.50
C SER A 175 -16.92 14.49 8.08
N ASN A 176 -17.32 15.72 7.73
CA ASN A 176 -18.55 16.32 8.21
C ASN A 176 -19.77 15.52 7.73
N ALA A 177 -19.81 15.10 6.46
CA ALA A 177 -20.94 14.34 5.94
C ALA A 177 -21.12 12.98 6.65
N LEU A 178 -20.02 12.31 7.02
CA LEU A 178 -20.07 11.07 7.80
C LEU A 178 -20.42 11.32 9.27
N CYS A 179 -19.93 12.41 9.86
CA CYS A 179 -20.31 12.82 11.22
C CYS A 179 -21.81 13.15 11.30
N ASP A 180 -22.35 13.87 10.32
CA ASP A 180 -23.78 14.21 10.20
C ASP A 180 -24.64 12.94 10.06
N LEU A 181 -24.18 11.96 9.28
CA LEU A 181 -24.83 10.66 9.14
C LEU A 181 -24.89 9.92 10.50
N MET A 182 -23.82 10.00 11.29
CA MET A 182 -23.74 9.37 12.61
C MET A 182 -24.38 10.19 13.74
N GLY A 183 -24.75 11.45 13.50
CA GLY A 183 -25.15 12.36 14.57
C GLY A 183 -24.04 12.62 15.60
N SER A 184 -22.78 12.52 15.18
CA SER A 184 -21.60 12.68 16.04
C SER A 184 -20.86 13.99 15.77
N ASP A 185 -20.27 14.58 16.82
CA ASP A 185 -19.47 15.80 16.71
C ASP A 185 -17.99 15.44 16.48
N GLY A 186 -17.59 15.33 15.21
CA GLY A 186 -16.18 15.31 14.78
C GLY A 186 -15.41 14.00 15.01
N PHE A 187 -16.08 12.92 15.42
CA PHE A 187 -15.49 11.58 15.55
C PHE A 187 -16.45 10.51 15.06
N ILE A 188 -15.97 9.57 14.25
CA ILE A 188 -16.79 8.50 13.66
C ILE A 188 -16.56 7.23 14.50
N ASP A 189 -17.54 6.83 15.31
CA ASP A 189 -17.43 5.60 16.11
C ASP A 189 -17.50 4.36 15.20
N ILE A 190 -16.37 3.67 15.07
CA ILE A 190 -16.26 2.47 14.21
C ILE A 190 -17.05 1.30 14.80
N GLU A 191 -17.16 1.19 16.13
CA GLU A 191 -17.92 0.12 16.78
C GLU A 191 -19.41 0.30 16.53
N GLU A 192 -19.93 1.52 16.69
CA GLU A 192 -21.32 1.85 16.37
C GLU A 192 -21.62 1.62 14.88
N LEU A 193 -20.75 2.12 14.00
CA LEU A 193 -20.92 1.93 12.56
C LEU A 193 -20.88 0.47 12.15
N THR A 194 -20.09 -0.37 12.82
CA THR A 194 -20.02 -1.80 12.49
C THR A 194 -21.19 -2.59 13.08
N ALA A 195 -21.78 -2.11 14.18
CA ALA A 195 -22.96 -2.70 14.80
C ALA A 195 -24.27 -2.40 14.05
N ASP A 196 -24.44 -1.19 13.52
CA ASP A 196 -25.63 -0.81 12.74
C ASP A 196 -25.42 -1.10 11.24
N THR A 197 -26.12 -2.12 10.73
CA THR A 197 -26.03 -2.53 9.33
C THR A 197 -26.53 -1.47 8.34
N THR A 198 -27.56 -0.72 8.71
CA THR A 198 -28.17 0.29 7.83
C THR A 198 -27.22 1.48 7.70
N LEU A 199 -26.73 1.96 8.85
CA LEU A 199 -25.76 3.05 8.92
C LEU A 199 -24.49 2.70 8.15
N ARG A 200 -24.00 1.45 8.31
CA ARG A 200 -22.84 0.94 7.58
C ARG A 200 -23.03 0.94 6.07
N GLU A 201 -24.18 0.50 5.59
CA GLU A 201 -24.50 0.45 4.16
C GLU A 201 -24.59 1.85 3.55
N GLU A 202 -25.18 2.80 4.29
CA GLU A 202 -25.26 4.20 3.87
C GLU A 202 -23.88 4.86 3.83
N ALA A 203 -23.10 4.74 4.90
CA ALA A 203 -21.71 5.26 4.95
C ALA A 203 -20.84 4.65 3.84
N THR A 204 -20.97 3.34 3.61
CA THR A 204 -20.28 2.64 2.52
C THR A 204 -20.69 3.17 1.15
N SER A 205 -21.97 3.44 0.95
CA SER A 205 -22.49 3.97 -0.31
C SER A 205 -21.99 5.40 -0.57
N MET A 206 -21.94 6.25 0.47
CA MET A 206 -21.37 7.59 0.40
C MET A 206 -19.88 7.56 0.03
N LEU A 207 -19.09 6.70 0.68
CA LEU A 207 -17.66 6.54 0.41
C LEU A 207 -17.41 6.01 -1.00
N LYS A 208 -18.18 5.01 -1.44
CA LYS A 208 -18.11 4.50 -2.83
C LYS A 208 -18.47 5.55 -3.87
N ALA A 209 -19.44 6.42 -3.60
CA ALA A 209 -19.76 7.55 -4.47
C ALA A 209 -18.61 8.58 -4.59
N LYS A 210 -17.66 8.56 -3.67
CA LYS A 210 -16.40 9.32 -3.72
C LYS A 210 -15.21 8.51 -4.24
N ASN A 211 -15.47 7.35 -4.85
CA ASN A 211 -14.47 6.40 -5.35
C ASN A 211 -13.56 5.82 -4.24
N ILE A 212 -14.10 5.63 -3.03
CA ILE A 212 -13.43 4.96 -1.92
C ILE A 212 -14.03 3.57 -1.76
N SER A 213 -13.24 2.55 -2.07
CA SER A 213 -13.58 1.13 -2.08
C SER A 213 -13.43 0.46 -0.72
N TYR A 214 -12.63 1.05 0.19
CA TYR A 214 -12.34 0.53 1.53
C TYR A 214 -12.85 1.45 2.65
N PRO A 215 -14.16 1.43 2.97
CA PRO A 215 -14.79 2.36 3.90
C PRO A 215 -14.18 2.41 5.30
N LEU A 216 -13.94 1.23 5.91
CA LEU A 216 -13.43 1.15 7.28
C LEU A 216 -12.00 1.68 7.40
N ASP A 217 -11.18 1.40 6.40
CA ASP A 217 -9.82 1.94 6.33
C ASP A 217 -9.87 3.47 6.22
N ALA A 218 -10.71 3.98 5.31
CA ALA A 218 -10.87 5.42 5.14
C ALA A 218 -11.34 6.11 6.43
N ILE A 219 -12.31 5.53 7.14
CA ILE A 219 -12.79 6.06 8.43
C ILE A 219 -11.69 6.05 9.50
N SER A 220 -10.90 4.97 9.59
CA SER A 220 -9.74 4.92 10.49
C SER A 220 -8.76 6.06 10.21
N ILE A 221 -8.51 6.38 8.94
CA ILE A 221 -7.69 7.53 8.56
C ILE A 221 -8.39 8.86 8.91
N LEU A 222 -9.69 9.00 8.63
CA LEU A 222 -10.45 10.23 8.90
C LEU A 222 -10.39 10.62 10.38
N ASN A 223 -10.55 9.66 11.29
CA ASN A 223 -10.52 9.91 12.73
C ASN A 223 -9.14 10.36 13.26
N ARG A 224 -8.05 9.99 12.55
CA ARG A 224 -6.67 10.25 12.98
C ARG A 224 -5.99 11.39 12.23
N ARG A 225 -6.50 11.77 11.07
CA ARG A 225 -5.88 12.83 10.26
C ARG A 225 -6.04 14.19 10.92
N ARG A 226 -4.91 14.88 11.12
CA ARG A 226 -4.83 16.24 11.64
C ARG A 226 -4.58 17.22 10.48
N SER A 227 -5.22 18.38 10.57
CA SER A 227 -5.14 19.46 9.57
C SER A 227 -3.87 20.28 9.74
#